data_AF-A0A6V7XPI8-F1
#
_entry.id   AF-A0A6V7XPI8-F1
#
_cell.length_a   1.000
_cell.length_b   1.000
_cell.length_c   1.000
_cell.angle_alpha   90.00
_cell.angle_beta   90.00
_cell.angle_gamma   90.00
#
_symmetry.space_group_name_H-M   'P 1'
#
loop_
_entity.id
_entity.type
_entity.pdbx_description
1 polymer ?
#
loop_
_entity_poly.entity_id
_entity_poly.type
_entity_poly.pdbx_seq_one_letter_code
_entity_poly.pdbx_strand_id
1 'polypeptide(L)'
;MFHRVRAFSSTSRLLVPLPIRRVAVDVPVIVDQPCIPATPQSHFQLALEHIGKRAGASACEEIWLGSSLQLKVFLRTYSMDVDYFTMKSRVVDYLALNCVDDSDAFIGFWANAYSAHKFGYNDVEFLSLILPTYRSATRFCNELFDIHMENRFNKKHFLAEWRSQKSRWDKKLLFPVAMRDGRVEYTRGGKIIKKK
;
A
#
# COMPACT_ATOMS: atom_id res chain seq x y z
N MET A 1 35.01 -29.50 26.47
CA MET A 1 33.83 -28.68 26.81
C MET A 1 34.27 -27.23 26.86
N PHE A 2 34.11 -26.49 25.76
CA PHE A 2 34.39 -25.04 25.68
C PHE A 2 33.38 -24.42 24.70
N HIS A 3 32.76 -23.32 25.12
CA HIS A 3 31.73 -22.59 24.38
C HIS A 3 32.29 -22.00 23.08
N ARG A 4 31.73 -22.39 21.92
CA ARG A 4 31.87 -21.62 20.68
C ARG A 4 30.82 -20.52 20.64
N VAL A 5 31.25 -19.31 20.96
CA VAL A 5 30.50 -18.06 20.73
C VAL A 5 30.43 -17.82 19.22
N ARG A 6 29.22 -17.49 18.74
CA ARG A 6 28.92 -17.12 17.35
C ARG A 6 29.74 -15.89 16.95
N ALA A 7 30.59 -16.03 15.93
CA ALA A 7 31.09 -14.89 15.19
C ALA A 7 29.95 -14.37 14.30
N PHE A 8 29.39 -13.21 14.65
CA PHE A 8 28.52 -12.47 13.75
C PHE A 8 29.37 -11.77 12.69
N SER A 9 28.94 -11.96 11.44
CA SER A 9 29.39 -11.31 10.21
C SER A 9 29.67 -9.82 10.40
N SER A 10 30.95 -9.44 10.28
CA SER A 10 31.35 -8.05 10.06
C SER A 10 31.11 -7.66 8.60
N THR A 11 29.85 -7.49 8.21
CA THR A 11 29.55 -6.70 7.02
C THR A 11 29.55 -5.25 7.46
N SER A 12 30.69 -4.58 7.28
CA SER A 12 30.82 -3.13 7.39
C SER A 12 29.87 -2.46 6.41
N ARG A 13 28.63 -2.19 6.84
CA ARG A 13 27.76 -1.22 6.18
C ARG A 13 28.24 0.15 6.65
N LEU A 14 29.11 0.77 5.87
CA LEU A 14 29.27 2.22 5.90
C LEU A 14 27.90 2.82 5.58
N LEU A 15 27.12 3.13 6.63
CA LEU A 15 26.07 4.13 6.55
C LEU A 15 26.79 5.45 6.29
N VAL A 16 27.00 5.78 5.02
CA VAL A 16 27.26 7.16 4.63
C VAL A 16 25.89 7.82 4.59
N PRO A 17 25.51 8.67 5.56
CA PRO A 17 24.38 9.54 5.34
C PRO A 17 24.80 10.46 4.19
N LEU A 18 24.16 10.34 3.02
CA LEU A 18 24.32 11.35 1.99
C LEU A 18 23.80 12.66 2.58
N PRO A 19 24.64 13.68 2.81
CA PRO A 19 24.14 14.97 3.26
C PRO A 19 23.27 15.53 2.13
N ILE A 20 21.96 15.60 2.35
CA ILE A 20 21.08 16.38 1.49
C ILE A 20 21.54 17.82 1.68
N ARG A 21 22.30 18.35 0.71
CA ARG A 21 22.60 19.78 0.62
C ARG A 21 21.24 20.46 0.65
N ARG A 22 20.98 21.31 1.65
CA ARG A 22 19.82 22.23 1.58
C ARG A 22 20.04 23.06 0.32
N VAL A 23 19.32 22.72 -0.74
CA VAL A 23 19.20 23.58 -1.91
C VAL A 23 18.35 24.75 -1.42
N ALA A 24 18.92 25.94 -1.37
CA ALA A 24 18.10 27.15 -1.28
C ALA A 24 17.20 27.10 -2.50
N VAL A 25 15.92 26.81 -2.27
CA VAL A 25 14.96 26.77 -3.36
C VAL A 25 14.59 28.22 -3.62
N ASP A 26 15.41 28.89 -4.43
CA ASP A 26 14.94 30.02 -5.21
C ASP A 26 13.96 29.41 -6.22
N VAL A 27 12.74 29.13 -5.78
CA VAL A 27 11.64 28.79 -6.69
C VAL A 27 11.35 30.11 -7.41
N PRO A 28 11.75 30.31 -8.69
CA PRO A 28 11.08 31.33 -9.46
C PRO A 28 9.61 30.96 -9.36
N VAL A 29 8.78 31.88 -8.86
CA VAL A 29 7.35 31.66 -8.81
C VAL A 29 6.91 31.50 -10.27
N ILE A 30 6.83 30.25 -10.74
CA ILE A 30 6.18 29.90 -12.00
C ILE A 30 4.69 30.01 -11.67
N VAL A 31 4.22 31.25 -11.57
CA VAL A 31 2.81 31.59 -11.72
C VAL A 31 2.51 31.20 -13.16
N ASP A 32 1.72 30.14 -13.36
CA ASP A 32 0.92 29.86 -14.59
C ASP A 32 0.88 28.38 -15.01
N GLN A 33 1.54 27.46 -14.30
CA GLN A 33 1.09 26.06 -14.38
C GLN A 33 0.08 25.81 -13.26
N PRO A 34 -1.20 25.54 -13.58
CA PRO A 34 -2.12 25.08 -12.55
C PRO A 34 -1.50 23.82 -11.95
N CYS A 35 -1.17 23.88 -10.66
CA CYS A 35 -0.76 22.71 -9.91
C CYS A 35 -1.93 21.73 -9.96
N ILE A 36 -1.91 20.82 -10.94
CA ILE A 36 -2.91 19.75 -11.04
C ILE A 36 -2.71 18.95 -9.76
N PRO A 37 -3.70 18.92 -8.85
CA PRO A 37 -3.57 18.16 -7.62
C PRO A 37 -3.21 16.73 -7.98
N ALA A 38 -2.24 16.14 -7.29
CA ALA A 38 -1.97 14.72 -7.47
C ALA A 38 -3.28 13.95 -7.23
N THR A 39 -3.78 13.28 -8.25
CA THR A 39 -4.99 12.45 -8.20
C THR A 39 -4.58 10.97 -8.25
N PRO A 40 -5.41 10.05 -7.76
CA PRO A 40 -5.16 8.62 -7.97
C PRO A 40 -4.93 8.28 -9.44
N GLN A 41 -5.72 8.89 -10.34
CA GLN A 41 -5.63 8.71 -11.79
C GLN A 41 -4.29 9.20 -12.35
N SER A 42 -3.80 10.37 -11.92
CA SER A 42 -2.50 10.88 -12.40
C SER A 42 -1.34 9.98 -11.99
N HIS A 43 -1.38 9.41 -10.76
CA HIS A 43 -0.39 8.43 -10.33
C HIS A 43 -0.43 7.16 -11.19
N PHE A 44 -1.60 6.62 -11.51
CA PHE A 44 -1.70 5.46 -12.39
C PHE A 44 -1.24 5.76 -13.82
N GLN A 45 -1.49 6.96 -14.33
CA GLN A 45 -0.96 7.38 -15.63
C GLN A 45 0.57 7.42 -15.62
N LEU A 46 1.18 8.03 -14.61
CA LEU A 46 2.64 8.05 -14.44
C LEU A 46 3.21 6.64 -14.29
N ALA A 47 2.53 5.75 -13.56
CA ALA A 47 2.92 4.35 -13.46
C ALA A 47 3.00 3.68 -14.84
N LEU A 48 2.01 3.88 -15.72
CA LEU A 48 2.04 3.35 -17.08
C LEU A 48 3.21 3.90 -17.91
N GLU A 49 3.49 5.21 -17.78
CA GLU A 49 4.66 5.81 -18.44
C GLU A 49 5.97 5.19 -17.98
N HIS A 50 6.13 4.97 -16.66
CA HIS A 50 7.29 4.32 -16.10
C HIS A 50 7.41 2.84 -16.51
N ILE A 51 6.29 2.11 -16.61
CA ILE A 51 6.26 0.75 -17.16
C ILE A 51 6.78 0.75 -18.61
N GLY A 52 6.31 1.70 -19.45
CA GLY A 52 6.78 1.85 -20.83
C GLY A 52 8.27 2.14 -20.94
N LYS A 53 8.82 2.92 -19.99
CA LYS A 53 10.25 3.23 -19.86
C LYS A 53 11.06 2.12 -19.17
N ARG A 54 10.42 1.01 -18.79
CA ARG A 54 11.00 -0.09 -18.01
C ARG A 54 11.58 0.33 -16.66
N ALA A 55 11.09 1.43 -16.08
CA ALA A 55 11.46 1.93 -14.76
C ALA A 55 10.55 1.30 -13.69
N GLY A 56 10.86 0.05 -13.30
CA GLY A 56 10.01 -0.76 -12.42
C GLY A 56 9.79 -0.14 -11.04
N ALA A 57 10.85 0.36 -10.42
CA ALA A 57 10.85 1.03 -9.13
C ALA A 57 9.89 2.23 -9.11
N SER A 58 10.06 3.14 -10.07
CA SER A 58 9.21 4.33 -10.20
C SER A 58 7.75 3.95 -10.45
N ALA A 59 7.49 3.00 -11.34
CA ALA A 59 6.13 2.53 -11.58
C ALA A 59 5.50 1.89 -10.34
N CYS A 60 6.26 1.14 -9.54
CA CYS A 60 5.78 0.57 -8.28
C CYS A 60 5.41 1.62 -7.25
N GLU A 61 6.23 2.67 -7.12
CA GLU A 61 5.94 3.78 -6.22
C GLU A 61 4.67 4.52 -6.64
N GLU A 62 4.53 4.83 -7.93
CA GLU A 62 3.33 5.48 -8.47
C GLU A 62 2.07 4.62 -8.27
N ILE A 63 2.15 3.29 -8.46
CA ILE A 63 1.05 2.37 -8.17
C ILE A 63 0.65 2.44 -6.69
N TRP A 64 1.62 2.41 -5.78
CA TRP A 64 1.37 2.50 -4.35
C TRP A 64 0.73 3.84 -3.97
N LEU A 65 1.27 4.95 -4.47
CA LEU A 65 0.76 6.29 -4.22
C LEU A 65 -0.67 6.44 -4.72
N GLY A 66 -0.97 5.97 -5.94
CA GLY A 66 -2.32 5.96 -6.50
C GLY A 66 -3.33 5.21 -5.63
N SER A 67 -3.03 3.95 -5.27
CA SER A 67 -3.91 3.16 -4.39
C SER A 67 -4.07 3.75 -2.99
N SER A 68 -2.97 4.20 -2.38
CA SER A 68 -3.00 4.83 -1.07
C SER A 68 -3.81 6.12 -1.06
N LEU A 69 -3.70 6.91 -2.12
CA LEU A 69 -4.42 8.17 -2.25
C LEU A 69 -5.91 7.93 -2.47
N GLN A 70 -6.30 6.94 -3.29
CA GLN A 70 -7.72 6.57 -3.46
C GLN A 70 -8.36 6.20 -2.11
N LEU A 71 -7.68 5.38 -1.30
CA LEU A 71 -8.16 5.04 0.04
C LEU A 71 -8.25 6.26 0.96
N LYS A 72 -7.30 7.20 0.87
CA LYS A 72 -7.38 8.46 1.62
C LYS A 72 -8.57 9.33 1.18
N VAL A 73 -8.81 9.43 -0.12
CA VAL A 73 -9.96 10.16 -0.68
C VAL A 73 -11.26 9.55 -0.17
N PHE A 74 -11.41 8.23 -0.29
CA PHE A 74 -12.56 7.49 0.24
C PHE A 74 -12.81 7.81 1.71
N LEU A 75 -11.79 7.72 2.57
CA LEU A 75 -11.91 8.00 4.01
C LEU A 75 -12.26 9.46 4.33
N ARG A 76 -11.72 10.41 3.57
CA ARG A 76 -12.04 11.84 3.71
C ARG A 76 -13.49 12.14 3.36
N THR A 77 -14.07 11.46 2.38
CA THR A 77 -15.51 11.56 2.04
C THR A 77 -16.39 11.23 3.24
N TYR A 78 -15.92 10.35 4.14
CA TYR A 78 -16.60 10.03 5.39
C TYR A 78 -16.06 10.80 6.61
N SER A 79 -15.28 11.86 6.43
CA SER A 79 -14.66 12.65 7.52
C SER A 79 -13.92 11.77 8.54
N MET A 80 -13.04 10.90 8.04
CA MET A 80 -12.15 10.06 8.86
C MET A 80 -10.70 10.53 8.71
N ASP A 81 -9.95 10.50 9.81
CA ASP A 81 -8.56 10.96 9.86
C ASP A 81 -7.61 9.97 9.15
N VAL A 82 -6.90 10.45 8.13
CA VAL A 82 -6.17 9.63 7.15
C VAL A 82 -4.70 9.37 7.49
N ASP A 83 -4.18 9.93 8.59
CA ASP A 83 -2.74 9.94 8.84
C ASP A 83 -2.21 8.78 9.69
N TYR A 84 -3.10 7.93 10.21
CA TYR A 84 -2.68 6.75 10.96
C TYR A 84 -2.40 5.57 10.02
N PHE A 85 -1.12 5.23 9.80
CA PHE A 85 -0.68 4.17 8.88
C PHE A 85 -1.41 2.83 9.07
N THR A 86 -1.58 2.40 10.33
CA THR A 86 -2.27 1.13 10.63
C THR A 86 -3.79 1.20 10.43
N MET A 87 -4.37 2.40 10.29
CA MET A 87 -5.79 2.57 10.00
C MET A 87 -6.13 2.14 8.57
N LYS A 88 -5.25 2.38 7.59
CA LYS A 88 -5.49 1.99 6.19
C LYS A 88 -5.77 0.50 6.06
N SER A 89 -4.87 -0.36 6.56
CA SER A 89 -5.06 -1.82 6.48
C SER A 89 -6.31 -2.28 7.21
N ARG A 90 -6.63 -1.69 8.36
CA ARG A 90 -7.82 -2.05 9.13
C ARG A 90 -9.12 -1.61 8.46
N VAL A 91 -9.11 -0.47 7.77
CA VAL A 91 -10.25 -0.04 6.94
C VAL A 91 -10.42 -1.05 5.81
N VAL A 92 -9.34 -1.44 5.12
CA VAL A 92 -9.41 -2.46 4.07
C VAL A 92 -9.98 -3.77 4.60
N ASP A 93 -9.54 -4.24 5.77
CA ASP A 93 -10.07 -5.47 6.40
C ASP A 93 -11.57 -5.34 6.69
N TYR A 94 -12.01 -4.19 7.20
CA TYR A 94 -13.44 -3.96 7.45
C TYR A 94 -14.26 -3.94 6.16
N LEU A 95 -13.77 -3.25 5.13
CA LEU A 95 -14.42 -3.18 3.83
C LEU A 95 -14.52 -4.57 3.20
N ALA A 96 -13.45 -5.37 3.30
CA ALA A 96 -13.42 -6.75 2.83
C ALA A 96 -14.52 -7.62 3.48
N LEU A 97 -14.76 -7.44 4.78
CA LEU A 97 -15.71 -8.26 5.54
C LEU A 97 -17.16 -7.82 5.40
N ASN A 98 -17.40 -6.52 5.18
CA ASN A 98 -18.74 -5.93 5.33
C ASN A 98 -19.26 -5.25 4.07
N CYS A 99 -18.40 -4.97 3.09
CA CYS A 99 -18.74 -4.11 1.96
C CYS A 99 -18.49 -4.76 0.60
N VAL A 100 -17.88 -5.94 0.50
CA VAL A 100 -17.60 -6.62 -0.78
C VAL A 100 -17.97 -8.09 -0.72
N ASP A 101 -18.34 -8.68 -1.86
CA ASP A 101 -18.74 -10.09 -1.95
C ASP A 101 -17.50 -11.01 -1.89
N ASP A 102 -16.43 -10.66 -2.62
CA ASP A 102 -15.18 -11.42 -2.63
C ASP A 102 -14.11 -10.75 -1.76
N SER A 103 -14.19 -11.03 -0.46
CA SER A 103 -13.27 -10.51 0.54
C SER A 103 -11.79 -10.84 0.27
N ASP A 104 -11.49 -12.07 -0.16
CA ASP A 104 -10.11 -12.52 -0.36
C ASP A 104 -9.51 -11.86 -1.62
N ALA A 105 -10.30 -11.67 -2.69
CA ALA A 105 -9.85 -10.92 -3.87
C ALA A 105 -9.59 -9.43 -3.54
N PHE A 106 -10.51 -8.77 -2.83
CA PHE A 106 -10.35 -7.37 -2.45
C PHE A 106 -9.10 -7.14 -1.60
N ILE A 107 -8.87 -8.00 -0.60
CA ILE A 107 -7.66 -7.95 0.22
C ILE A 107 -6.42 -8.25 -0.63
N GLY A 108 -6.49 -9.23 -1.53
CA GLY A 108 -5.43 -9.53 -2.49
C GLY A 108 -5.07 -8.33 -3.37
N PHE A 109 -6.06 -7.52 -3.75
CA PHE A 109 -5.80 -6.33 -4.55
C PHE A 109 -4.99 -5.28 -3.80
N TRP A 110 -5.36 -4.99 -2.54
CA TRP A 110 -4.61 -4.12 -1.65
C TRP A 110 -3.20 -4.66 -1.34
N ALA A 111 -3.09 -5.98 -1.15
CA ALA A 111 -1.83 -6.67 -0.91
C ALA A 111 -0.80 -6.44 -2.01
N ASN A 112 -1.26 -6.52 -3.26
CA ASN A 112 -0.40 -6.32 -4.42
C ASN A 112 0.07 -4.86 -4.52
N ALA A 113 -0.80 -3.89 -4.27
CA ALA A 113 -0.41 -2.49 -4.19
C ALA A 113 0.61 -2.24 -3.06
N TYR A 114 0.40 -2.84 -1.88
CA TYR A 114 1.34 -2.77 -0.76
C TYR A 114 2.68 -3.49 -1.05
N SER A 115 2.64 -4.56 -1.84
CA SER A 115 3.85 -5.25 -2.32
C SER A 115 4.65 -4.35 -3.25
N ALA A 116 4.00 -3.56 -4.11
CA ALA A 116 4.67 -2.57 -4.95
C ALA A 116 5.54 -1.62 -4.12
N HIS A 117 5.01 -1.11 -3.00
CA HIS A 117 5.77 -0.27 -2.08
C HIS A 117 6.98 -0.98 -1.44
N LYS A 118 6.86 -2.28 -1.13
CA LYS A 118 7.96 -3.05 -0.52
C LYS A 118 9.07 -3.42 -1.50
N PHE A 119 8.69 -3.72 -2.75
CA PHE A 119 9.60 -4.24 -3.76
C PHE A 119 10.02 -3.20 -4.80
N GLY A 120 9.47 -1.99 -4.74
CA GLY A 120 9.77 -0.86 -5.63
C GLY A 120 11.20 -0.32 -5.55
N TYR A 121 12.13 -1.03 -4.93
CA TYR A 121 13.56 -0.70 -4.92
C TYR A 121 14.40 -1.63 -5.80
N ASN A 122 13.78 -2.63 -6.47
CA ASN A 122 14.48 -3.57 -7.35
C ASN A 122 13.88 -3.55 -8.78
N ASP A 123 14.51 -2.78 -9.67
CA ASP A 123 14.03 -2.56 -11.05
C ASP A 123 13.97 -3.83 -11.91
N VAL A 124 14.91 -4.76 -11.73
CA VAL A 124 15.15 -5.86 -12.69
C VAL A 124 14.20 -7.04 -12.46
N GLU A 125 13.91 -7.37 -11.20
CA GLU A 125 13.07 -8.53 -10.85
C GLU A 125 11.56 -8.24 -10.98
N PHE A 126 11.15 -6.97 -11.00
CA PHE A 126 9.73 -6.61 -10.86
C PHE A 126 9.00 -6.31 -12.18
N LEU A 127 9.70 -6.23 -13.31
CA LEU A 127 9.11 -5.90 -14.62
C LEU A 127 8.01 -6.88 -15.06
N SER A 128 8.15 -8.17 -14.76
CA SER A 128 7.12 -9.18 -15.10
C SER A 128 5.90 -9.12 -14.17
N LEU A 129 6.09 -8.60 -12.94
CA LEU A 129 5.06 -8.52 -11.91
C LEU A 129 4.33 -7.17 -11.90
N ILE A 130 4.91 -6.14 -12.52
CA ILE A 130 4.40 -4.78 -12.42
C ILE A 130 3.05 -4.57 -13.11
N LEU A 131 2.83 -5.20 -14.27
CA LEU A 131 1.55 -5.10 -15.00
C LEU A 131 0.41 -5.81 -14.24
N PRO A 132 0.59 -7.05 -13.74
CA PRO A 132 -0.36 -7.65 -12.81
C PRO A 132 -0.64 -6.78 -11.58
N THR A 133 0.40 -6.23 -10.95
CA THR A 133 0.27 -5.35 -9.78
C THR A 133 -0.49 -4.07 -10.10
N TYR A 134 -0.21 -3.44 -11.24
CA TYR A 134 -0.95 -2.28 -11.74
C TYR A 134 -2.44 -2.58 -11.89
N ARG A 135 -2.78 -3.66 -12.61
CA ARG A 135 -4.19 -4.07 -12.83
C ARG A 135 -4.90 -4.37 -11.51
N SER A 136 -4.21 -5.04 -10.60
CA SER A 136 -4.70 -5.33 -9.27
C SER A 136 -4.99 -4.06 -8.47
N ALA A 137 -4.06 -3.11 -8.47
CA ALA A 137 -4.19 -1.82 -7.80
C ALA A 137 -5.34 -0.96 -8.37
N THR A 138 -5.54 -0.98 -9.70
CA THR A 138 -6.69 -0.30 -10.32
C THR A 138 -8.02 -0.93 -9.93
N ARG A 139 -8.10 -2.28 -9.83
CA ARG A 139 -9.30 -2.98 -9.36
C ARG A 139 -9.65 -2.60 -7.93
N PHE A 140 -8.66 -2.55 -7.04
CA PHE A 140 -8.85 -2.06 -5.67
C PHE A 140 -9.47 -0.65 -5.65
N CYS A 141 -8.96 0.25 -6.50
CA CYS A 141 -9.47 1.63 -6.55
C CYS A 141 -10.91 1.71 -7.06
N ASN A 142 -11.26 0.89 -8.04
CA ASN A 142 -12.62 0.81 -8.58
C ASN A 142 -13.58 0.22 -7.55
N GLU A 143 -13.19 -0.84 -6.83
CA GLU A 143 -14.01 -1.39 -5.73
C GLU A 143 -14.28 -0.34 -4.64
N LEU A 144 -13.29 0.47 -4.27
CA LEU A 144 -13.51 1.59 -3.34
C LEU A 144 -14.52 2.62 -3.88
N PHE A 145 -14.49 2.88 -5.18
CA PHE A 145 -15.44 3.77 -5.84
C PHE A 145 -16.85 3.16 -5.82
N ASP A 146 -16.99 1.88 -6.16
CA ASP A 146 -18.28 1.19 -6.18
C ASP A 146 -18.90 1.09 -4.77
N ILE A 147 -18.10 0.76 -3.75
CA ILE A 147 -18.52 0.79 -2.34
C ILE A 147 -19.10 2.16 -1.96
N HIS A 148 -18.46 3.24 -2.42
CA HIS A 148 -18.91 4.60 -2.14
C HIS A 148 -20.21 4.92 -2.88
N MET A 149 -20.24 4.69 -4.19
CA MET A 149 -21.39 5.00 -5.05
C MET A 149 -22.66 4.24 -4.63
N GLU A 150 -22.49 3.01 -4.16
CA GLU A 150 -23.59 2.16 -3.68
C GLU A 150 -23.87 2.36 -2.18
N ASN A 151 -23.15 3.27 -1.52
CA ASN A 151 -23.29 3.59 -0.10
C ASN A 151 -23.18 2.36 0.83
N ARG A 152 -22.33 1.39 0.48
CA ARG A 152 -22.12 0.14 1.25
C ARG A 152 -21.35 0.34 2.55
N PHE A 153 -20.65 1.47 2.70
CA PHE A 153 -19.82 1.73 3.88
C PHE A 153 -20.58 2.44 5.02
N ASN A 154 -20.74 1.74 6.14
CA ASN A 154 -21.33 2.31 7.36
C ASN A 154 -20.25 2.81 8.34
N LYS A 155 -19.97 4.12 8.31
CA LYS A 155 -19.01 4.78 9.22
C LYS A 155 -19.33 4.54 10.70
N LYS A 156 -20.60 4.65 11.11
CA LYS A 156 -21.00 4.53 12.53
C LYS A 156 -20.70 3.13 13.04
N HIS A 157 -21.04 2.12 12.25
CA HIS A 157 -20.75 0.72 12.56
C HIS A 157 -19.24 0.47 12.62
N PHE A 158 -18.49 0.90 11.61
CA PHE A 158 -17.02 0.82 11.61
C PHE A 158 -16.40 1.41 12.88
N LEU A 159 -16.79 2.63 13.28
CA LEU A 159 -16.25 3.29 14.47
C LEU A 159 -16.64 2.58 15.77
N ALA A 160 -17.83 1.99 15.84
CA ALA A 160 -18.27 1.19 17.00
C ALA A 160 -17.44 -0.10 17.13
N GLU A 161 -17.20 -0.82 16.03
CA GLU A 161 -16.32 -1.98 16.00
C GLU A 161 -14.88 -1.62 16.35
N TRP A 162 -14.38 -0.50 15.80
CA TRP A 162 -13.03 -0.02 16.06
C TRP A 162 -12.79 0.24 17.55
N ARG A 163 -13.75 0.90 18.22
CA ARG A 163 -13.67 1.23 19.65
C ARG A 163 -13.79 -0.01 20.53
N SER A 164 -14.63 -0.97 20.15
CA SER A 164 -14.93 -2.16 20.95
C SER A 164 -13.90 -3.29 20.80
N GLN A 165 -13.17 -3.37 19.67
CA GLN A 165 -12.36 -4.54 19.34
C GLN A 165 -10.84 -4.31 19.41
N LYS A 166 -10.31 -3.53 20.36
CA LYS A 166 -8.83 -3.41 20.55
C LYS A 166 -8.11 -4.79 20.58
N SER A 167 -8.75 -5.87 21.05
CA SER A 167 -8.11 -7.20 21.18
C SER A 167 -8.35 -8.20 20.03
N ARG A 168 -9.40 -8.03 19.21
CA ARG A 168 -9.75 -8.99 18.14
C ARG A 168 -8.92 -8.74 16.88
N TRP A 169 -8.69 -7.47 16.56
CA TRP A 169 -7.88 -7.04 15.42
C TRP A 169 -6.38 -7.26 15.68
N ASP A 170 -5.88 -7.06 16.90
CA ASP A 170 -4.47 -7.37 17.25
C ASP A 170 -4.14 -8.87 17.15
N LYS A 171 -5.15 -9.74 17.22
CA LYS A 171 -5.01 -11.21 17.03
C LYS A 171 -5.33 -11.67 15.60
N LYS A 172 -5.90 -10.83 14.72
CA LYS A 172 -6.30 -11.21 13.35
C LYS A 172 -5.74 -10.32 12.25
N LEU A 173 -4.98 -9.27 12.58
CA LEU A 173 -4.27 -8.44 11.59
C LEU A 173 -3.32 -9.32 10.80
N LEU A 174 -3.82 -9.74 9.66
CA LEU A 174 -3.15 -10.47 8.64
C LEU A 174 -2.70 -9.42 7.65
N PHE A 175 -1.48 -8.91 7.80
CA PHE A 175 -0.93 -7.99 6.81
C PHE A 175 -0.70 -8.80 5.54
N PRO A 176 -1.43 -8.55 4.45
CA PRO A 176 -1.19 -9.32 3.27
C PRO A 176 0.17 -8.88 2.70
N VAL A 177 1.03 -9.86 2.43
CA VAL A 177 2.46 -9.65 2.10
C VAL A 177 2.74 -9.83 0.63
N ALA A 178 2.00 -10.73 -0.02
CA ALA A 178 2.09 -11.02 -1.44
C ALA A 178 0.87 -11.84 -1.86
N MET A 179 0.57 -11.86 -3.16
CA MET A 179 -0.13 -12.98 -3.78
C MET A 179 0.89 -13.95 -4.37
N ARG A 180 0.77 -15.25 -4.05
CA ARG A 180 1.52 -16.33 -4.70
C ARG A 180 0.54 -17.41 -5.11
N ASP A 181 0.63 -17.88 -6.36
CA ASP A 181 -0.20 -18.96 -6.90
C ASP A 181 -1.71 -18.73 -6.73
N GLY A 182 -2.17 -17.48 -6.86
CA GLY A 182 -3.58 -17.11 -6.72
C GLY A 182 -4.10 -17.10 -5.28
N ARG A 183 -3.23 -17.24 -4.27
CA ARG A 183 -3.57 -17.15 -2.85
C ARG A 183 -2.90 -15.95 -2.20
N VAL A 184 -3.64 -15.27 -1.33
CA VAL A 184 -3.09 -14.18 -0.51
C VAL A 184 -2.25 -14.77 0.61
N GLU A 185 -0.97 -14.44 0.63
CA GLU A 185 -0.09 -14.73 1.77
C GLU A 185 -0.22 -13.60 2.80
N TYR A 186 -0.50 -13.99 4.03
CA TYR A 186 -0.69 -13.05 5.13
C TYR A 186 0.47 -13.13 6.11
N THR A 187 0.78 -12.05 6.83
CA THR A 187 1.68 -12.11 8.00
C THR A 187 0.99 -11.68 9.27
N ARG A 188 1.26 -12.43 10.34
CA ARG A 188 0.85 -12.09 11.72
C ARG A 188 2.09 -12.11 12.60
N GLY A 189 2.42 -10.98 13.22
CA GLY A 189 3.61 -10.86 14.07
C GLY A 189 4.92 -11.26 13.38
N GLY A 190 5.05 -11.00 12.07
CA GLY A 190 6.23 -11.33 11.26
C GLY A 190 6.29 -12.76 10.71
N LYS A 191 5.31 -13.62 11.01
CA LYS A 191 5.22 -14.99 10.45
C LYS A 191 4.21 -15.06 9.32
N ILE A 192 4.60 -15.63 8.18
CA ILE A 192 3.69 -15.88 7.05
C ILE A 192 2.70 -16.97 7.46
N ILE A 193 1.41 -16.68 7.34
CA ILE A 193 0.31 -17.61 7.56
C ILE A 193 -0.31 -17.90 6.19
N LYS A 194 -0.28 -19.18 5.80
CA LYS A 194 -1.03 -19.68 4.65
C LYS A 194 -2.44 -20.03 5.13
N LYS A 195 -3.46 -19.34 4.64
CA LYS A 195 -4.87 -19.72 4.88
C LYS A 195 -5.11 -21.01 4.08
N LYS A 196 -5.58 -22.07 4.75
CA LYS A 196 -5.90 -23.35 4.10
C LYS A 196 -7.15 -23.21 3.25
#